data_AF-A0A6V8NUU6-F1
#
_entry.id   AF-A0A6V8NUU6-F1
#
_cell.length_a   1.000
_cell.length_b   1.000
_cell.length_c   1.000
_cell.angle_alpha   90.00
_cell.angle_beta   90.00
_cell.angle_gamma   90.00
#
_symmetry.space_group_name_H-M   'P 1'
#
loop_
_entity.id
_entity.type
_entity.pdbx_description
1 polymer ?
#
loop_
_entity_poly.entity_id
_entity_poly.type
_entity_poly.pdbx_seq_one_letter_code
_entity_poly.pdbx_strand_id
1 'polypeptide(L)'
;MKPEQNLIVSPSPHVKRITSVEEIMYMVVIALIPATAVGVYFFGLLVLLVITASISSALLTEYLALKIMGRKFTMDGSAILTG
;
A
#
# COMPACT_ATOMS: atom_id res chain seq x y z
N MET A 1 -4.23 18.02 54.83
CA MET A 1 -3.76 17.24 53.66
C MET A 1 -4.96 16.97 52.77
N LYS A 2 -5.05 17.61 51.60
CA LYS A 2 -6.14 17.38 50.64
C LYS A 2 -5.85 16.06 49.88
N PRO A 3 -6.85 15.19 49.67
CA PRO A 3 -6.63 13.94 48.96
C PRO A 3 -6.28 14.22 47.50
N GLU A 4 -5.25 13.55 46.99
CA GLU A 4 -4.81 13.67 45.61
C GLU A 4 -5.87 13.07 44.69
N GLN A 5 -6.54 13.93 43.92
CA GLN A 5 -7.52 13.50 42.92
C GLN A 5 -6.77 12.92 41.74
N ASN A 6 -6.96 11.61 41.52
CA ASN A 6 -6.36 10.87 40.42
C ASN A 6 -7.05 11.27 39.10
N LEU A 7 -6.57 12.34 38.46
CA LEU A 7 -7.07 12.83 37.18
C LEU A 7 -6.60 11.91 36.06
N ILE A 8 -7.47 11.01 35.62
CA ILE A 8 -7.23 10.14 34.47
C ILE A 8 -7.34 11.01 33.21
N VAL A 9 -6.21 11.41 32.64
CA VAL A 9 -6.15 12.02 31.31
C VAL A 9 -6.31 10.89 30.29
N SER A 10 -7.55 10.61 29.90
CA SER A 10 -7.83 9.69 28.80
C SER A 10 -7.45 10.36 27.47
N PRO A 11 -6.74 9.66 26.57
CA PRO A 11 -6.46 10.19 25.24
C PRO A 11 -7.78 10.46 24.52
N SER A 12 -7.78 11.47 23.64
CA SER A 12 -8.95 11.79 22.81
C SER A 12 -9.45 10.52 22.10
N PRO A 13 -10.77 10.32 21.98
CA PRO A 13 -11.33 9.13 21.35
C PRO A 13 -10.93 9.13 19.87
N HIS A 14 -9.84 8.44 19.57
CA HIS A 14 -9.40 8.22 18.20
C HIS A 14 -10.30 7.13 17.64
N VAL A 15 -11.24 7.51 16.77
CA VAL A 15 -12.12 6.58 16.08
C VAL A 15 -11.24 5.59 15.31
N LYS A 16 -11.14 4.36 15.82
CA LYS A 16 -10.48 3.25 15.12
C LYS A 16 -11.34 2.92 13.90
N ARG A 17 -10.98 3.47 12.75
CA ARG A 17 -11.56 3.08 11.47
C ARG A 17 -11.17 1.63 11.18
N ILE A 18 -12.13 0.84 10.70
CA ILE A 18 -12.00 -0.62 10.51
C ILE A 18 -11.22 -0.95 9.22
N THR A 19 -11.08 0.01 8.32
CA THR A 19 -10.41 -0.17 7.02
C THR A 19 -8.90 -0.37 7.21
N SER A 20 -8.36 -1.45 6.68
CA SER A 20 -6.92 -1.70 6.69
C SER A 20 -6.20 -0.91 5.58
N VAL A 21 -4.90 -0.68 5.75
CA VAL A 21 -4.08 0.00 4.74
C VAL A 21 -4.00 -0.83 3.45
N GLU A 22 -3.85 -2.14 3.59
CA GLU A 22 -3.84 -3.11 2.50
C GLU A 22 -5.13 -3.05 1.65
N GLU A 23 -6.29 -2.95 2.30
CA GLU A 23 -7.58 -2.82 1.61
C GLU A 23 -7.62 -1.57 0.74
N ILE A 24 -7.17 -0.43 1.27
CA ILE A 24 -7.11 0.83 0.53
C ILE A 24 -6.18 0.71 -0.67
N MET A 25 -5.03 0.07 -0.51
CA MET A 25 -4.06 -0.06 -1.60
C MET A 25 -4.60 -0.90 -2.76
N TYR A 26 -5.29 -2.00 -2.47
CA TYR A 26 -5.97 -2.77 -3.51
C TYR A 26 -7.12 -1.98 -4.16
N MET A 27 -7.85 -1.15 -3.40
CA MET A 27 -8.87 -0.26 -4.00
C MET A 27 -8.25 0.73 -4.99
N VAL A 28 -7.07 1.27 -4.70
CA VAL A 28 -6.37 2.17 -5.64
C VAL A 28 -5.94 1.41 -6.89
N VAL A 29 -5.40 0.19 -6.75
CA VAL A 29 -5.04 -0.66 -7.91
C VAL A 29 -6.26 -0.90 -8.80
N ILE A 30 -7.42 -1.20 -8.21
CA ILE A 30 -8.67 -1.39 -8.96
C ILE A 30 -9.08 -0.08 -9.66
N ALA A 31 -8.94 1.07 -9.00
CA ALA A 31 -9.24 2.37 -9.60
C ALA A 31 -8.32 2.72 -10.79
N LEU A 32 -7.13 2.15 -10.87
CA LEU A 32 -6.18 2.36 -11.99
C LEU A 32 -6.47 1.50 -13.23
N ILE A 33 -7.29 0.45 -13.11
CA ILE A 33 -7.67 -0.43 -14.24
C ILE A 33 -8.24 0.36 -15.43
N PRO A 34 -9.24 1.25 -15.28
CA PRO A 34 -9.79 1.99 -16.43
C PRO A 34 -8.76 2.91 -17.08
N ALA A 35 -7.90 3.56 -16.30
CA ALA A 35 -6.82 4.41 -16.82
C ALA A 35 -5.81 3.57 -17.62
N THR A 36 -5.44 2.41 -17.09
CA THR A 36 -4.53 1.47 -17.75
C THR A 36 -5.13 0.94 -19.05
N ALA A 37 -6.41 0.57 -19.04
CA ALA A 37 -7.10 0.08 -20.23
C ALA A 37 -7.13 1.12 -21.37
N VAL A 38 -7.41 2.38 -21.03
CA VAL A 38 -7.36 3.48 -22.00
C VAL A 38 -5.93 3.71 -22.51
N GLY A 39 -4.92 3.66 -21.63
CA GLY A 39 -3.51 3.72 -22.02
C GLY A 39 -3.13 2.63 -23.03
N VAL A 40 -3.53 1.39 -22.78
CA VAL A 40 -3.27 0.27 -23.71
C VAL A 40 -4.00 0.46 -25.04
N TYR A 41 -5.22 1.01 -25.03
CA TYR A 41 -5.95 1.31 -26.27
C TYR A 41 -5.22 2.33 -27.16
N PHE A 42 -4.66 3.40 -26.58
CA PHE A 42 -3.99 4.45 -27.35
C PHE A 42 -2.56 4.12 -27.77
N PHE A 43 -1.80 3.47 -26.88
CA PHE A 43 -0.36 3.25 -27.07
C PHE A 43 -0.01 1.80 -27.47
N GLY A 44 -0.99 0.90 -27.46
CA GLY A 44 -0.83 -0.48 -27.90
C GLY A 44 -0.18 -1.41 -26.88
N LEU A 45 0.27 -2.57 -27.38
CA LEU A 45 0.67 -3.73 -26.56
C LEU A 45 1.98 -3.50 -25.77
N LEU A 46 2.80 -2.55 -26.20
CA LEU A 46 4.08 -2.23 -25.55
C LEU A 46 3.86 -1.68 -24.13
N VAL A 47 2.76 -0.97 -23.87
CA VAL A 47 2.40 -0.47 -22.54
C VAL A 47 2.20 -1.61 -21.55
N LEU A 48 1.56 -2.71 -21.96
CA LEU A 48 1.39 -3.87 -21.07
C LEU A 48 2.74 -4.47 -20.67
N LEU A 49 3.68 -4.54 -21.60
CA LEU A 49 5.03 -5.05 -21.32
C LEU A 49 5.76 -4.13 -20.34
N VAL A 50 5.67 -2.81 -20.52
CA VAL A 50 6.28 -1.85 -19.60
C VAL A 50 5.67 -1.94 -18.20
N ILE A 51 4.34 -1.96 -18.09
CA ILE A 51 3.65 -2.05 -16.79
C ILE A 51 4.03 -3.35 -16.07
N THR A 52 3.97 -4.48 -16.76
CA THR A 52 4.30 -5.78 -16.15
C THR A 52 5.77 -5.87 -15.75
N ALA A 53 6.69 -5.32 -16.55
CA ALA A 53 8.11 -5.25 -16.24
C ALA A 53 8.39 -4.37 -15.02
N SER A 54 7.74 -3.20 -14.94
CA SER A 54 7.89 -2.26 -13.82
C SER A 54 7.35 -2.85 -12.50
N ILE A 55 6.14 -3.43 -12.50
CA ILE A 55 5.58 -4.13 -11.33
C ILE A 55 6.48 -5.29 -10.90
N SER A 56 6.96 -6.09 -11.85
CA SER A 56 7.85 -7.23 -11.55
C SER A 56 9.17 -6.76 -10.93
N SER A 57 9.74 -5.66 -11.46
CA SER A 57 10.97 -5.06 -10.92
C SER A 57 10.76 -4.50 -9.51
N ALA A 58 9.63 -3.83 -9.27
CA ALA A 58 9.28 -3.30 -7.95
C ALA A 58 9.13 -4.42 -6.91
N LEU A 59 8.39 -5.48 -7.23
CA LEU A 59 8.21 -6.65 -6.37
C LEU A 59 9.54 -7.35 -6.06
N LEU A 60 10.39 -7.55 -7.08
CA LEU A 60 11.69 -8.17 -6.90
C LEU A 60 12.57 -7.32 -5.97
N THR A 61 12.59 -6.02 -6.19
CA THR A 61 13.42 -5.07 -5.43
C THR A 61 12.95 -5.01 -3.97
N GLU A 62 11.64 -4.93 -3.73
CA GLU A 62 11.08 -4.94 -2.38
C GLU A 62 11.40 -6.25 -1.65
N TYR A 63 11.21 -7.39 -2.32
CA TYR A 63 11.56 -8.68 -1.76
C TYR A 63 13.05 -8.75 -1.39
N LEU A 64 13.94 -8.28 -2.28
CA LEU A 64 15.38 -8.27 -2.03
C LEU A 64 15.74 -7.32 -0.89
N ALA A 65 15.16 -6.12 -0.86
CA ALA A 65 15.40 -5.13 0.17
C ALA A 65 14.96 -5.61 1.55
N LEU A 66 13.76 -6.20 1.66
CA LEU A 66 13.26 -6.77 2.91
C LEU A 66 14.10 -7.97 3.36
N LYS A 67 14.55 -8.81 2.41
CA LYS A 67 15.45 -9.92 2.69
C LYS A 67 16.80 -9.44 3.23
N ILE A 68 17.38 -8.39 2.65
CA ILE A 68 18.63 -7.77 3.14
C ILE A 68 18.43 -7.15 4.53
N MET A 69 17.25 -6.57 4.78
CA MET A 69 16.90 -5.98 6.08
C MET A 69 16.50 -7.02 7.14
N GLY A 70 16.46 -8.31 6.78
CA GLY A 70 16.02 -9.39 7.69
C GLY A 70 14.53 -9.32 8.07
N ARG A 71 13.72 -8.59 7.29
CA ARG A 71 12.27 -8.48 7.50
C ARG A 71 11.52 -9.50 6.64
N LYS A 72 10.34 -9.91 7.11
CA LYS A 72 9.44 -10.78 6.34
C LYS A 72 8.83 -9.97 5.20
N PHE A 73 8.80 -10.56 4.01
CA PHE A 73 8.05 -10.03 2.89
C PHE A 73 6.55 -10.16 3.18
N THR A 74 5.83 -9.06 3.12
CA THR A 74 4.37 -9.00 3.27
C THR A 74 3.82 -8.35 2.01
N MET A 75 2.88 -9.03 1.35
CA MET A 75 2.30 -8.54 0.11
C MET A 75 1.09 -7.65 0.42
N ASP A 76 1.34 -6.40 0.80
CA ASP A 76 0.32 -5.41 1.15
C ASP A 76 -0.25 -4.64 -0.05
N GLY A 77 0.29 -4.89 -1.25
CA GLY A 77 -0.08 -4.23 -2.50
C GLY A 77 0.77 -3.00 -2.85
N SER A 78 1.77 -2.63 -2.04
CA SER A 78 2.52 -1.36 -2.20
C SER A 78 3.45 -1.42 -3.39
N ALA A 79 4.20 -2.51 -3.53
CA ALA A 79 5.03 -2.75 -4.71
C ALA A 79 4.20 -2.82 -6.01
N ILE A 80 2.96 -3.31 -5.97
CA ILE A 80 2.07 -3.35 -7.16
C ILE A 80 1.62 -1.93 -7.53
N LEU A 81 1.24 -1.13 -6.54
CA LEU A 81 0.81 0.25 -6.75
C LEU A 81 1.96 1.18 -7.20
N THR A 82 3.19 0.90 -6.76
CA THR A 82 4.37 1.72 -7.04
C THR A 82 4.97 1.42 -8.42
N GLY A 83 4.83 0.18 -8.90
CA GLY A 83 5.37 -0.28 -10.17
C GLY A 83 4.51 0.03 -11.38
#